data_AF-A0A9D6GP88-F1
#
_entry.id   AF-A0A9D6GP88-F1
#
_cell.length_a   1.000
_cell.length_b   1.000
_cell.length_c   1.000
_cell.angle_alpha   90.00
_cell.angle_beta   90.00
_cell.angle_gamma   90.00
#
_symmetry.space_group_name_H-M   'P 1'
#
loop_
_entity.id
_entity.type
_entity.pdbx_description
1 polymer ?
#
loop_
_entity_poly.entity_id
_entity_poly.type
_entity_poly.pdbx_seq_one_letter_code
_entity_poly.pdbx_strand_id
1 'polypeptide(L)'
;MMLTDPSQKYRAFPQIDLPNRQWPSQVITAPPRWLSTDMRDGNQSLIDPMNAEKKRRFFDLLIKVGVKEIEVGFPSAGATEFDFISGLVRDGAIPDDVIVQVLTQAREDLIATTFESLRGAPKAIVHVYNAVSPAWRNIVFQMSRPEIKEIAVTAAKLLRDNAAKQPDTDWSFEYSPETFSTAELDFSLECCEAVMDILMPT
;
A
#
# COMPACT_ATOMS: atom_id res chain seq x y z
N MET A 1 -3.60 -38.92 12.47
CA MET A 1 -4.40 -39.74 11.54
C MET A 1 -4.37 -39.04 10.18
N MET A 2 -3.98 -39.71 9.10
CA MET A 2 -4.05 -39.14 7.75
C MET A 2 -5.54 -38.98 7.40
N LEU A 3 -5.96 -37.81 6.90
CA LEU A 3 -7.34 -37.63 6.45
C LEU A 3 -7.62 -38.55 5.27
N THR A 4 -8.71 -39.31 5.34
CA THR A 4 -9.16 -40.21 4.27
C THR A 4 -9.60 -39.46 3.01
N ASP A 5 -10.05 -38.21 3.16
CA ASP A 5 -10.36 -37.30 2.07
C ASP A 5 -9.82 -35.89 2.39
N PRO A 6 -8.65 -35.49 1.83
CA PRO A 6 -8.08 -34.18 2.08
C PRO A 6 -8.86 -33.04 1.42
N SER A 7 -9.81 -33.32 0.49
CA SER A 7 -10.60 -32.28 -0.17
C SER A 7 -11.48 -31.50 0.81
N GLN A 8 -11.90 -32.14 1.91
CA GLN A 8 -12.71 -31.51 2.98
C GLN A 8 -11.99 -30.38 3.72
N LYS A 9 -10.67 -30.22 3.52
CA LYS A 9 -9.91 -29.07 4.06
C LYS A 9 -10.21 -27.77 3.31
N TYR A 10 -10.76 -27.84 2.12
CA TYR A 10 -10.94 -26.71 1.23
C TYR A 10 -12.42 -26.45 0.99
N ARG A 11 -12.79 -25.17 1.02
CA ARG A 11 -14.15 -24.71 0.71
C ARG A 11 -14.13 -23.92 -0.60
N ALA A 12 -15.19 -24.05 -1.40
CA ALA A 12 -15.37 -23.21 -2.58
C ALA A 12 -15.47 -21.73 -2.17
N PHE A 13 -14.97 -20.85 -3.03
CA PHE A 13 -15.11 -19.41 -2.84
C PHE A 13 -16.58 -19.00 -3.02
N PRO A 14 -17.17 -18.19 -2.11
CA PRO A 14 -18.56 -17.75 -2.26
C PRO A 14 -18.72 -16.86 -3.50
N GLN A 15 -19.79 -17.07 -4.27
CA GLN A 15 -20.08 -16.22 -5.42
C GLN A 15 -20.54 -14.83 -4.96
N ILE A 16 -20.10 -13.80 -5.68
CA ILE A 16 -20.55 -12.43 -5.47
C ILE A 16 -21.75 -12.16 -6.39
N ASP A 17 -22.88 -11.78 -5.80
CA ASP A 17 -24.10 -11.47 -6.54
C ASP A 17 -24.04 -10.07 -7.15
N LEU A 18 -23.57 -10.01 -8.40
CA LEU A 18 -23.54 -8.81 -9.23
C LEU A 18 -24.26 -9.11 -10.56
N PRO A 19 -25.61 -9.15 -10.56
CA PRO A 19 -26.38 -9.63 -11.70
C PRO A 19 -26.27 -8.69 -12.91
N ASN A 20 -26.07 -7.39 -12.66
CA ASN A 20 -25.99 -6.33 -13.68
C ASN A 20 -24.54 -5.93 -14.01
N ARG A 21 -23.56 -6.84 -13.83
CA ARG A 21 -22.15 -6.52 -14.11
C ARG A 21 -21.94 -6.14 -15.58
N GLN A 22 -21.22 -5.06 -15.82
CA GLN A 22 -21.00 -4.53 -17.18
C GLN A 22 -19.62 -4.87 -17.75
N TRP A 23 -18.64 -5.24 -16.91
CA TRP A 23 -17.27 -5.49 -17.35
C TRP A 23 -17.11 -6.53 -18.49
N PRO A 24 -17.96 -7.58 -18.65
CA PRO A 24 -17.81 -8.52 -19.77
C PRO A 24 -18.07 -7.91 -21.16
N SER A 25 -18.80 -6.79 -21.25
CA SER A 25 -19.14 -6.14 -22.52
C SER A 25 -18.30 -4.90 -22.81
N GLN A 26 -17.31 -4.59 -21.96
CA GLN A 26 -16.47 -3.40 -22.11
C GLN A 26 -15.12 -3.78 -22.75
N VAL A 27 -14.57 -2.86 -23.54
CA VAL A 27 -13.22 -2.98 -24.14
C VAL A 27 -12.36 -1.84 -23.61
N ILE A 28 -11.15 -2.15 -23.17
CA ILE A 28 -10.17 -1.15 -22.70
C ILE A 28 -9.71 -0.30 -23.91
N THR A 29 -9.87 1.02 -23.82
CA THR A 29 -9.60 1.98 -24.92
C THR A 29 -8.50 2.99 -24.61
N ALA A 30 -8.01 3.03 -23.37
CA ALA A 30 -6.95 3.91 -22.91
C ALA A 30 -6.08 3.19 -21.87
N PRO A 31 -4.80 3.54 -21.73
CA PRO A 31 -3.95 2.97 -20.68
C PRO A 31 -4.44 3.41 -19.29
N PRO A 32 -4.32 2.54 -18.26
CA PRO A 32 -4.56 2.95 -16.89
C PRO A 32 -3.42 3.83 -16.36
N ARG A 33 -3.61 4.38 -15.16
CA ARG A 33 -2.52 4.90 -14.34
C ARG A 33 -1.68 3.73 -13.83
N TRP A 34 -0.37 3.77 -14.05
CA TRP A 34 0.55 2.71 -13.68
C TRP A 34 1.36 3.09 -12.44
N LEU A 35 1.34 2.22 -11.45
CA LEU A 35 2.23 2.20 -10.30
C LEU A 35 3.15 0.98 -10.40
N SER A 36 4.46 1.19 -10.40
CA SER A 36 5.45 0.10 -10.32
C SER A 36 5.80 -0.18 -8.86
N THR A 37 5.65 -1.43 -8.42
CA THR A 37 6.00 -1.88 -7.06
C THR A 37 7.28 -2.72 -7.00
N ASP A 38 7.98 -2.84 -8.13
CA ASP A 38 9.18 -3.64 -8.32
C ASP A 38 10.26 -3.38 -7.25
N MET A 39 10.42 -2.13 -6.80
CA MET A 39 11.50 -1.76 -5.87
C MET A 39 11.22 -2.13 -4.41
N ARG A 40 9.95 -2.41 -4.07
CA ARG A 40 9.53 -2.79 -2.72
C ARG A 40 8.94 -4.19 -2.73
N ASP A 41 7.76 -4.38 -3.31
CA ASP A 41 7.08 -5.68 -3.37
C ASP A 41 7.87 -6.70 -4.21
N GLY A 42 8.38 -6.25 -5.36
CA GLY A 42 9.26 -7.08 -6.19
C GLY A 42 10.56 -7.43 -5.47
N ASN A 43 11.25 -6.44 -4.89
CA ASN A 43 12.50 -6.64 -4.16
C ASN A 43 12.35 -7.59 -2.97
N GLN A 44 11.23 -7.52 -2.23
CA GLN A 44 10.92 -8.40 -1.10
C GLN A 44 10.76 -9.88 -1.52
N SER A 45 10.45 -10.14 -2.80
CA SER A 45 10.31 -11.49 -3.35
C SER A 45 11.62 -12.14 -3.81
N LEU A 46 12.73 -11.39 -3.82
CA LEU A 46 14.03 -11.88 -4.28
C LEU A 46 14.73 -12.72 -3.20
N ILE A 47 15.38 -13.81 -3.63
CA ILE A 47 16.29 -14.58 -2.77
C ILE A 47 17.47 -13.71 -2.33
N ASP A 48 18.04 -12.97 -3.29
CA ASP A 48 19.11 -12.00 -3.07
C ASP A 48 18.58 -10.58 -3.30
N PRO A 49 18.19 -9.84 -2.25
CA PRO A 49 17.65 -8.49 -2.37
C PRO A 49 18.59 -7.53 -3.11
N MET A 50 17.99 -6.54 -3.77
CA MET A 50 18.72 -5.46 -4.41
C MET A 50 19.50 -4.65 -3.38
N ASN A 51 20.80 -4.50 -3.62
CA ASN A 51 21.61 -3.51 -2.92
C ASN A 51 21.33 -2.10 -3.47
N ALA A 52 21.92 -1.06 -2.86
CA ALA A 52 21.71 0.33 -3.24
C ALA A 52 22.01 0.61 -4.73
N GLU A 53 23.06 0.01 -5.30
CA GLU A 53 23.42 0.17 -6.71
C GLU A 53 22.34 -0.42 -7.64
N LYS A 54 21.90 -1.66 -7.37
CA LYS A 54 20.83 -2.32 -8.12
C LYS A 54 19.53 -1.54 -8.02
N LYS A 55 19.16 -1.06 -6.83
CA LYS A 55 17.98 -0.22 -6.62
C LYS A 55 18.05 1.06 -7.44
N ARG A 56 19.18 1.79 -7.39
CA ARG A 56 19.34 3.02 -8.17
C ARG A 56 19.23 2.76 -9.67
N ARG A 57 19.93 1.74 -10.17
CA ARG A 57 19.85 1.34 -11.58
C ARG A 57 18.43 0.99 -12.01
N PHE A 58 17.66 0.32 -11.15
CA PHE A 58 16.27 -0.06 -11.44
C PHE A 58 15.33 1.15 -11.41
N PHE A 59 15.48 2.05 -10.45
CA PHE A 59 14.74 3.32 -10.41
C PHE A 59 14.95 4.14 -11.69
N ASP A 60 16.21 4.30 -12.11
CA ASP A 60 16.54 5.02 -13.35
C ASP A 60 15.94 4.31 -14.59
N LEU A 61 15.81 2.98 -14.57
CA LEU A 61 15.15 2.23 -15.63
C LEU A 61 13.64 2.50 -15.67
N LEU A 62 12.96 2.49 -14.53
CA LEU A 62 11.52 2.78 -14.44
C LEU A 62 11.20 4.19 -14.96
N ILE A 63 12.04 5.17 -14.62
CA ILE A 63 11.95 6.53 -15.18
C ILE A 63 12.08 6.50 -16.70
N LYS A 64 13.07 5.78 -17.25
CA LYS A 64 13.27 5.66 -18.71
C LYS A 64 12.11 4.97 -19.43
N VAL A 65 11.44 4.01 -18.78
CA VAL A 65 10.22 3.37 -19.30
C VAL A 65 9.05 4.35 -19.33
N GLY A 66 9.06 5.36 -18.44
CA GLY A 66 8.04 6.40 -18.38
C GLY A 66 6.96 6.15 -17.33
N VAL A 67 7.21 5.28 -16.35
CA VAL A 67 6.32 5.07 -15.20
C VAL A 67 6.28 6.33 -14.33
N LYS A 68 5.09 6.73 -13.88
CA LYS A 68 4.88 8.00 -13.15
C LYS A 68 4.61 7.81 -11.66
N GLU A 69 4.16 6.64 -11.23
CA GLU A 69 4.04 6.30 -9.82
C GLU A 69 4.97 5.11 -9.53
N ILE A 70 5.86 5.24 -8.54
CA ILE A 70 6.88 4.22 -8.24
C ILE A 70 6.94 4.00 -6.73
N GLU A 71 6.62 2.79 -6.27
CA GLU A 71 6.79 2.40 -4.86
C GLU A 71 8.26 2.07 -4.59
N VAL A 72 8.94 2.94 -3.84
CA VAL A 72 10.40 2.93 -3.69
C VAL A 72 10.90 2.20 -2.45
N GLY A 73 10.02 1.84 -1.51
CA GLY A 73 10.42 1.05 -0.35
C GLY A 73 9.42 1.04 0.80
N PHE A 74 9.83 0.36 1.87
CA PHE A 74 9.15 0.33 3.16
C PHE A 74 10.14 0.86 4.21
N PRO A 75 10.15 2.18 4.50
CA PRO A 75 11.22 2.83 5.27
C PRO A 75 11.39 2.26 6.67
N SER A 76 10.32 1.77 7.28
CA SER A 76 10.40 1.17 8.62
C SER A 76 10.84 -0.31 8.62
N ALA A 77 11.11 -0.91 7.46
CA ALA A 77 11.66 -2.27 7.37
C ALA A 77 13.16 -2.31 7.70
N GLY A 78 13.86 -1.19 7.67
CA GLY A 78 15.27 -1.09 8.10
C GLY A 78 15.98 0.16 7.58
N ALA A 79 17.15 0.46 8.17
CA ALA A 79 17.95 1.64 7.84
C ALA A 79 18.29 1.73 6.35
N THR A 80 18.58 0.61 5.69
CA THR A 80 18.89 0.60 4.25
C THR A 80 17.72 1.07 3.38
N GLU A 81 16.48 0.75 3.74
CA GLU A 81 15.29 1.22 3.02
C GLU A 81 15.10 2.72 3.25
N PHE A 82 15.19 3.15 4.51
CA PHE A 82 15.09 4.55 4.89
C PHE A 82 16.13 5.41 4.16
N ASP A 83 17.41 5.03 4.22
CA ASP A 83 18.53 5.75 3.63
C ASP A 83 18.40 5.84 2.10
N PHE A 84 17.87 4.80 1.46
CA PHE A 84 17.62 4.82 0.02
C PHE A 84 16.54 5.85 -0.34
N ILE A 85 15.40 5.84 0.36
CA ILE A 85 14.28 6.77 0.12
C ILE A 85 14.72 8.21 0.39
N SER A 86 15.30 8.48 1.55
CA SER A 86 15.79 9.83 1.89
C SER A 86 16.92 10.29 0.97
N GLY A 87 17.75 9.36 0.48
CA GLY A 87 18.74 9.63 -0.54
C GLY A 87 18.12 10.09 -1.87
N LEU A 88 17.07 9.42 -2.35
CA LEU A 88 16.36 9.83 -3.58
C LEU A 88 15.81 11.25 -3.48
N VAL A 89 15.23 11.60 -2.33
CA VAL A 89 14.68 12.93 -2.06
C VAL A 89 15.79 13.98 -1.99
N ARG A 90 16.80 13.77 -1.12
CA ARG A 90 17.88 14.73 -0.89
C ARG A 90 18.72 14.99 -2.14
N ASP A 91 18.98 13.95 -2.91
CA ASP A 91 19.84 14.04 -4.10
C ASP A 91 19.07 14.56 -5.33
N GLY A 92 17.78 14.90 -5.18
CA GLY A 92 16.94 15.41 -6.27
C GLY A 92 16.77 14.41 -7.41
N ALA A 93 16.78 13.11 -7.10
CA ALA A 93 16.77 12.05 -8.11
C ALA A 93 15.38 11.80 -8.70
N ILE A 94 14.32 12.27 -8.03
CA ILE A 94 12.92 12.08 -8.43
C ILE A 94 12.55 13.18 -9.44
N PRO A 95 12.22 12.83 -10.70
CA PRO A 95 11.79 13.83 -11.68
C PRO A 95 10.48 14.52 -11.28
N ASP A 96 10.29 15.77 -11.74
CA ASP A 96 9.11 16.59 -11.42
C ASP A 96 7.76 15.95 -11.80
N ASP A 97 7.73 15.03 -12.76
CA ASP A 97 6.51 14.34 -13.22
C ASP A 97 6.33 12.94 -12.62
N VAL A 98 7.21 12.53 -11.70
CA VAL A 98 7.15 11.25 -10.98
C VAL A 98 6.71 11.47 -9.54
N ILE A 99 5.87 10.57 -9.03
CA ILE A 99 5.44 10.52 -7.64
C ILE A 99 5.97 9.21 -7.04
N VAL A 100 6.75 9.32 -5.96
CA VAL A 100 7.21 8.14 -5.23
C VAL A 100 6.15 7.71 -4.22
N GLN A 101 5.98 6.41 -4.08
CA GLN A 101 5.13 5.78 -3.06
C GLN A 101 6.01 5.07 -2.02
N VAL A 102 5.59 5.14 -0.76
CA VAL A 102 6.19 4.38 0.34
C VAL A 102 5.10 3.60 1.07
N LEU A 103 5.39 2.34 1.38
CA LEU A 103 4.49 1.49 2.15
C LEU A 103 4.70 1.70 3.65
N THR A 104 3.62 1.65 4.43
CA THR A 104 3.68 1.59 5.89
C THR A 104 2.56 0.76 6.50
N GLN A 105 2.83 0.14 7.64
CA GLN A 105 1.78 -0.49 8.44
C GLN A 105 1.02 0.59 9.23
N ALA A 106 -0.22 0.29 9.62
CA ALA A 106 -1.09 1.13 10.43
C ALA A 106 -0.64 1.27 11.90
N ARG A 107 0.61 1.71 12.13
CA ARG A 107 1.21 1.94 13.46
C ARG A 107 1.85 3.32 13.53
N GLU A 108 1.66 4.01 14.64
CA GLU A 108 2.11 5.41 14.84
C GLU A 108 3.61 5.61 14.59
N ASP A 109 4.45 4.75 15.20
CA ASP A 109 5.91 4.81 15.06
C ASP A 109 6.37 4.61 13.62
N LEU A 110 5.72 3.69 12.89
CA LEU A 110 6.07 3.38 11.51
C LEU A 110 5.58 4.46 10.54
N ILE A 111 4.37 4.98 10.74
CA ILE A 111 3.83 6.10 9.97
C ILE A 111 4.74 7.32 10.15
N ALA A 112 5.10 7.68 11.39
CA ALA A 112 6.02 8.79 11.64
C ALA A 112 7.36 8.61 10.91
N THR A 113 7.97 7.44 11.01
CA THR A 113 9.22 7.10 10.30
C THR A 113 9.06 7.21 8.77
N THR A 114 7.89 6.86 8.25
CA THR A 114 7.57 6.93 6.82
C THR A 114 7.56 8.37 6.34
N PHE A 115 6.89 9.27 7.07
CA PHE A 115 6.89 10.69 6.78
C PHE A 115 8.28 11.32 6.90
N GLU A 116 9.11 10.86 7.85
CA GLU A 116 10.49 11.33 7.95
C GLU A 116 11.36 10.92 6.77
N SER A 117 11.17 9.71 6.24
CA SER A 117 11.95 9.23 5.09
C SER A 117 11.73 10.09 3.83
N LEU A 118 10.55 10.72 3.72
CA LEU A 118 10.10 11.55 2.61
C LEU A 118 10.29 13.06 2.83
N ARG A 119 10.87 13.47 3.96
CA ARG A 119 11.00 14.89 4.29
C ARG A 119 11.72 15.66 3.19
N GLY A 120 11.04 16.67 2.64
CA GLY A 120 11.53 17.51 1.55
C GLY A 120 11.17 17.02 0.14
N ALA A 121 10.43 15.92 0.00
CA ALA A 121 9.88 15.51 -1.29
C ALA A 121 8.85 16.56 -1.77
N PRO A 122 8.83 16.93 -3.07
CA PRO A 122 7.82 17.87 -3.58
C PRO A 122 6.42 17.25 -3.59
N LYS A 123 6.32 15.94 -3.81
CA LYS A 123 5.09 15.15 -3.79
C LYS A 123 5.37 13.68 -3.50
N ALA A 124 4.45 13.02 -2.80
CA ALA A 124 4.59 11.60 -2.47
C ALA A 124 3.25 10.95 -2.13
N ILE A 125 3.19 9.63 -2.33
CA ILE A 125 2.09 8.78 -1.88
C ILE A 125 2.53 8.04 -0.61
N VAL A 126 1.77 8.17 0.47
CA VAL A 126 1.91 7.29 1.64
C VAL A 126 0.84 6.21 1.55
N HIS A 127 1.28 4.98 1.33
CA HIS A 127 0.40 3.81 1.25
C HIS A 127 0.34 3.11 2.61
N VAL A 128 -0.82 3.14 3.25
CA VAL A 128 -1.06 2.45 4.52
C VAL A 128 -1.98 1.25 4.33
N TYR A 129 -1.74 0.19 5.10
CA TYR A 129 -2.55 -1.01 5.04
C TYR A 129 -2.73 -1.67 6.41
N ASN A 130 -3.80 -2.44 6.53
CA ASN A 130 -3.98 -3.45 7.58
C ASN A 130 -4.85 -4.60 7.05
N ALA A 131 -4.58 -5.81 7.52
CA ALA A 131 -5.32 -6.99 7.08
C ALA A 131 -6.76 -6.96 7.59
N VAL A 132 -7.72 -7.19 6.71
CA VAL A 132 -9.15 -7.17 7.06
C VAL A 132 -9.84 -8.53 6.96
N SER A 133 -9.24 -9.56 6.35
CA SER A 133 -9.93 -10.83 6.13
C SER A 133 -10.23 -11.61 7.42
N PRO A 134 -11.28 -12.46 7.44
CA PRO A 134 -11.67 -13.21 8.64
C PRO A 134 -10.55 -14.05 9.26
N ALA A 135 -9.69 -14.65 8.45
CA ALA A 135 -8.58 -15.47 8.95
C ALA A 135 -7.60 -14.61 9.76
N TRP A 136 -7.26 -13.42 9.26
CA TRP A 136 -6.39 -12.49 9.98
C TRP A 136 -7.05 -11.94 11.24
N ARG A 137 -8.33 -11.53 11.15
CA ARG A 137 -9.09 -11.06 12.31
C ARG A 137 -9.17 -12.09 13.42
N ASN A 138 -9.44 -13.35 13.08
CA ASN A 138 -9.70 -14.41 14.06
C ASN A 138 -8.44 -15.11 14.57
N ILE A 139 -7.40 -15.24 13.75
CA ILE A 139 -6.22 -16.06 14.06
C ILE A 139 -5.02 -15.19 14.44
N VAL A 140 -4.79 -14.10 13.70
CA VAL A 140 -3.60 -13.25 13.87
C VAL A 140 -3.86 -12.15 14.89
N PHE A 141 -4.89 -11.34 14.67
CA PHE A 141 -5.17 -10.19 15.51
C PHE A 141 -6.05 -10.51 16.72
N GLN A 142 -6.93 -11.52 16.58
CA GLN A 142 -7.98 -11.83 17.57
C GLN A 142 -8.84 -10.60 17.90
N MET A 143 -9.22 -9.85 16.85
CA MET A 143 -9.95 -8.59 16.93
C MET A 143 -11.27 -8.67 16.16
N SER A 144 -12.26 -7.95 16.66
CA SER A 144 -13.57 -7.79 16.03
C SER A 144 -13.51 -6.84 14.81
N ARG A 145 -14.56 -6.83 13.98
CA ARG A 145 -14.70 -5.90 12.85
C ARG A 145 -14.53 -4.42 13.30
N PRO A 146 -15.20 -3.95 14.38
CA PRO A 146 -14.99 -2.57 14.87
C PRO A 146 -13.55 -2.26 15.26
N GLU A 147 -12.85 -3.17 15.95
CA GLU A 147 -11.46 -2.96 16.36
C GLU A 147 -10.51 -2.89 15.16
N ILE A 148 -10.70 -3.76 14.17
CA ILE A 148 -9.92 -3.74 12.92
C ILE A 148 -10.18 -2.46 12.12
N LYS A 149 -11.42 -1.98 12.08
CA LYS A 149 -11.76 -0.69 11.46
C LYS A 149 -11.11 0.48 12.19
N GLU A 150 -11.04 0.44 13.52
CA GLU A 150 -10.41 1.49 14.32
C GLU A 150 -8.90 1.61 14.03
N ILE A 151 -8.23 0.51 13.66
CA ILE A 151 -6.83 0.55 13.19
C ILE A 151 -6.71 1.42 11.94
N ALA A 152 -7.58 1.20 10.93
CA ALA A 152 -7.58 1.99 9.70
C ALA A 152 -7.92 3.47 9.96
N VAL A 153 -8.92 3.73 10.81
CA VAL A 153 -9.31 5.09 11.25
C VAL A 153 -8.17 5.80 11.95
N THR A 154 -7.49 5.13 12.87
CA THR A 154 -6.34 5.68 13.60
C THR A 154 -5.20 5.99 12.63
N ALA A 155 -4.89 5.08 11.71
CA ALA A 155 -3.89 5.32 10.67
C ALA A 155 -4.23 6.53 9.80
N ALA A 156 -5.48 6.67 9.34
CA ALA A 156 -5.92 7.81 8.54
C ALA A 156 -5.75 9.15 9.28
N LYS A 157 -6.08 9.20 10.59
CA LYS A 157 -5.82 10.39 11.44
C LYS A 157 -4.33 10.71 11.49
N LEU A 158 -3.48 9.69 11.70
CA LEU A 158 -2.04 9.85 11.75
C LEU A 158 -1.44 10.29 10.41
N LEU A 159 -1.96 9.80 9.28
CA LEU A 159 -1.56 10.27 7.95
C LEU A 159 -1.84 11.77 7.80
N ARG A 160 -3.08 12.19 8.07
CA ARG A 160 -3.49 13.59 8.03
C ARG A 160 -2.62 14.47 8.94
N ASP A 161 -2.41 14.04 10.18
CA ASP A 161 -1.70 14.83 11.19
C ASP A 161 -0.20 14.93 10.89
N ASN A 162 0.42 13.91 10.30
CA ASN A 162 1.83 13.99 9.88
C ASN A 162 2.01 14.79 8.58
N ALA A 163 1.08 14.67 7.63
CA ALA A 163 1.08 15.50 6.43
C ALA A 163 0.93 16.99 6.76
N ALA A 164 0.07 17.35 7.73
CA ALA A 164 -0.08 18.72 8.20
C ALA A 164 1.19 19.33 8.80
N LYS A 165 2.14 18.51 9.29
CA LYS A 165 3.45 18.97 9.79
C LYS A 165 4.46 19.23 8.67
N GLN A 166 4.16 18.80 7.44
CA GLN A 166 5.01 18.94 6.26
C GLN A 166 4.21 19.54 5.10
N PRO A 167 3.75 20.81 5.22
CA PRO A 167 2.80 21.42 4.28
C PRO A 167 3.39 21.72 2.90
N ASP A 168 4.72 21.70 2.75
CA ASP A 168 5.41 21.99 1.49
C ASP A 168 5.42 20.79 0.52
N THR A 169 4.98 19.62 0.97
CA THR A 169 4.86 18.41 0.15
C THR A 169 3.41 18.21 -0.26
N ASP A 170 3.17 17.96 -1.54
CA ASP A 170 1.87 17.55 -2.06
C ASP A 170 1.62 16.06 -1.75
N TRP A 171 0.81 15.81 -0.71
CA TRP A 171 0.57 14.48 -0.17
C TRP A 171 -0.64 13.80 -0.83
N SER A 172 -0.41 12.60 -1.32
CA SER A 172 -1.47 11.65 -1.69
C SER A 172 -1.45 10.45 -0.74
N PHE A 173 -2.60 9.80 -0.57
CA PHE A 173 -2.73 8.64 0.31
C PHE A 173 -3.34 7.47 -0.43
N GLU A 174 -2.81 6.29 -0.16
CA GLU A 174 -3.39 5.02 -0.60
C GLU A 174 -3.73 4.18 0.64
N TYR A 175 -4.93 3.61 0.66
CA TYR A 175 -5.34 2.67 1.71
C TYR A 175 -5.67 1.31 1.10
N SER A 176 -5.06 0.26 1.65
CA SER A 176 -5.38 -1.11 1.28
C SER A 176 -6.04 -1.86 2.44
N PRO A 177 -7.30 -2.32 2.28
CA PRO A 177 -7.85 -3.39 3.11
C PRO A 177 -7.14 -4.70 2.76
N GLU A 178 -5.95 -4.92 3.32
CA GLU A 178 -5.07 -6.02 2.94
C GLU A 178 -5.77 -7.38 3.17
N THR A 179 -5.42 -8.37 2.33
CA THR A 179 -6.12 -9.67 2.20
C THR A 179 -7.55 -9.57 1.64
N PHE A 180 -7.85 -8.47 0.94
CA PHE A 180 -9.14 -8.14 0.31
C PHE A 180 -9.84 -9.30 -0.40
N SER A 181 -9.11 -10.08 -1.20
CA SER A 181 -9.68 -11.18 -1.99
C SER A 181 -10.36 -12.27 -1.15
N THR A 182 -10.08 -12.31 0.15
CA THR A 182 -10.68 -13.25 1.11
C THR A 182 -11.48 -12.56 2.21
N ALA A 183 -11.64 -11.24 2.12
CA ALA A 183 -12.42 -10.42 3.04
C ALA A 183 -13.86 -10.25 2.55
N GLU A 184 -14.77 -9.97 3.48
CA GLU A 184 -16.14 -9.60 3.13
C GLU A 184 -16.16 -8.21 2.45
N LEU A 185 -16.92 -8.09 1.35
CA LEU A 185 -16.96 -6.86 0.56
C LEU A 185 -17.58 -5.70 1.34
N ASP A 186 -18.63 -5.95 2.13
CA ASP A 186 -19.28 -4.96 3.00
C ASP A 186 -18.28 -4.42 4.03
N PHE A 187 -17.50 -5.28 4.66
CA PHE A 187 -16.52 -4.86 5.64
C PHE A 187 -15.34 -4.11 5.04
N SER A 188 -14.88 -4.54 3.86
CA SER A 188 -13.83 -3.85 3.12
C SER A 188 -14.28 -2.43 2.74
N LEU A 189 -15.52 -2.29 2.26
CA LEU A 189 -16.14 -1.00 1.96
C LEU A 189 -16.25 -0.11 3.20
N GLU A 190 -16.76 -0.63 4.31
CA GLU A 190 -16.85 0.10 5.59
C GLU A 190 -15.50 0.67 6.04
N CYS A 191 -14.41 -0.09 5.85
CA CYS A 191 -13.07 0.38 6.20
C CYS A 191 -12.60 1.48 5.24
N CYS A 192 -12.80 1.31 3.92
CA CYS A 192 -12.45 2.31 2.94
C CYS A 192 -13.22 3.63 3.15
N GLU A 193 -14.54 3.56 3.39
CA GLU A 193 -15.38 4.73 3.67
C GLU A 193 -14.91 5.47 4.93
N ALA A 194 -14.63 4.74 6.02
CA ALA A 194 -14.14 5.34 7.25
C ALA A 194 -12.78 6.04 7.08
N VAL A 195 -11.90 5.53 6.20
CA VAL A 195 -10.65 6.20 5.85
C VAL A 195 -10.91 7.45 5.00
N MET A 196 -11.80 7.37 4.01
CA MET A 196 -12.17 8.51 3.15
C MET A 196 -12.81 9.65 3.94
N ASP A 197 -13.64 9.36 4.93
CA ASP A 197 -14.26 10.37 5.81
C ASP A 197 -13.24 11.21 6.59
N ILE A 198 -12.04 10.68 6.80
CA ILE A 198 -10.96 11.35 7.56
C ILE A 198 -10.02 12.10 6.62
N LEU A 199 -9.65 11.47 5.50
CA LEU A 199 -8.69 12.03 4.54
C LEU A 199 -9.34 13.02 3.57
N MET A 200 -10.67 12.96 3.40
CA MET A 200 -11.47 13.89 2.60
C MET A 200 -10.91 14.10 1.17
N PRO A 201 -10.80 13.03 0.35
CA PRO A 201 -10.27 13.14 -1.01
C PRO A 201 -11.18 14.03 -1.88
N THR A 202 -10.59 14.81 -2.79
CA THR A 202 -11.29 15.77 -3.67
C THR A 202 -11.85 15.14 -4.93
#